data_AF-A0A252DEZ2-F1
#
_entry.id   AF-A0A252DEZ2-F1
#
_cell.length_a   1.000
_cell.length_b   1.000
_cell.length_c   1.000
_cell.angle_alpha   90.00
_cell.angle_beta   90.00
_cell.angle_gamma   90.00
#
_symmetry.space_group_name_H-M   'P 1'
#
loop_
_entity.id
_entity.type
_entity.pdbx_description
1 polymer ?
#
loop_
_entity_poly.entity_id
_entity_poly.type
_entity_poly.pdbx_seq_one_letter_code
_entity_poly.pdbx_strand_id
1 'polypeptide(L)'
;MKTLNIKKLLSQTEILFIVQEMLNIVNNTVGIYDDSKQFLLGKKQENFSVSIPIEIEDLVIGWVQGDFRATAIASLLTYLANREIERKKLAKEALDKYQEINLIYSISDKLTANLKLQEVTQIIIEEIKKRIAATSGAIMLLDRDKRQLEIISAFGQQYHHKSTLIPITGIIGHVLLEGRGEIVNDVLSDPRFVQISDPLNSLICVPLLSKDKAIGVISISSEKSTFYKAADLKIIKALATQVTSAIANAILHEKMLQEQQVISKMERYF
;
A
#
# COMPACT_ATOMS: atom_id res chain seq x y z
N MET A 1 -15.29 1.94 -3.64
CA MET A 1 -16.18 1.67 -2.50
C MET A 1 -17.59 2.01 -2.93
N LYS A 2 -18.53 1.06 -2.96
CA LYS A 2 -19.96 1.42 -3.11
C LYS A 2 -20.39 2.04 -1.79
N THR A 3 -20.76 3.33 -1.83
CA THR A 3 -21.35 4.08 -0.72
C THR A 3 -22.51 3.27 -0.14
N LEU A 4 -22.56 3.12 1.19
CA LEU A 4 -23.65 2.40 1.85
C LEU A 4 -24.94 3.22 1.61
N ASN A 5 -25.96 2.61 1.03
CA ASN A 5 -27.27 3.23 0.87
C ASN A 5 -28.29 2.52 1.77
N ILE A 6 -29.41 3.19 2.06
CA ILE A 6 -30.43 2.65 2.97
C ILE A 6 -31.00 1.30 2.50
N LYS A 7 -31.12 1.09 1.18
CA LYS A 7 -31.55 -0.20 0.58
C LYS A 7 -30.64 -1.34 1.00
N LYS A 8 -29.32 -1.12 0.97
CA LYS A 8 -28.31 -2.11 1.35
C LYS A 8 -28.22 -2.32 2.86
N LEU A 9 -28.58 -1.31 3.66
CA LEU A 9 -28.72 -1.47 5.10
C LEU A 9 -29.93 -2.38 5.42
N LEU A 10 -31.08 -2.09 4.79
CA LEU A 10 -32.33 -2.84 4.96
C LEU A 10 -32.33 -4.21 4.27
N SER A 11 -31.34 -4.53 3.42
CA SER A 11 -31.18 -5.90 2.89
C SER A 11 -30.56 -6.87 3.90
N GLN A 12 -30.04 -6.39 5.03
CA GLN A 12 -29.50 -7.26 6.08
C GLN A 12 -30.63 -7.86 6.91
N THR A 13 -30.72 -9.18 6.97
CA THR A 13 -31.86 -9.92 7.57
C THR A 13 -32.17 -9.47 9.01
N GLU A 14 -31.14 -9.28 9.84
CA GLU A 14 -31.31 -8.85 11.24
C GLU A 14 -31.87 -7.42 11.33
N ILE A 15 -31.34 -6.49 10.54
CA ILE A 15 -31.78 -5.09 10.52
C ILE A 15 -33.22 -5.02 9.99
N LEU A 16 -33.50 -5.75 8.90
CA LEU A 16 -34.83 -5.80 8.30
C LEU A 16 -35.87 -6.30 9.30
N PHE A 17 -35.54 -7.37 10.04
CA PHE A 17 -36.42 -7.94 11.06
C PHE A 17 -36.71 -6.95 12.19
N ILE A 18 -35.68 -6.32 12.77
CA ILE A 18 -35.83 -5.32 13.84
C ILE A 18 -36.69 -4.14 13.37
N VAL A 19 -36.45 -3.66 12.15
CA VAL A 19 -37.21 -2.54 11.57
C VAL A 19 -38.66 -2.93 11.31
N GLN A 20 -38.92 -4.14 10.80
CA GLN A 20 -40.28 -4.64 10.58
C GLN A 20 -41.05 -4.81 11.90
N GLU A 21 -40.43 -5.36 12.94
CA GLU A 21 -41.03 -5.48 14.27
C GLU A 21 -41.37 -4.10 14.86
N MET A 22 -40.45 -3.14 14.74
CA MET A 22 -40.71 -1.76 15.18
C MET A 22 -41.84 -1.10 14.39
N LEU A 23 -41.89 -1.29 13.07
CA LEU A 23 -42.98 -0.80 12.21
C LEU A 23 -44.33 -1.42 12.60
N ASN A 24 -44.35 -2.71 12.96
CA ASN A 24 -45.53 -3.40 13.46
C ASN A 24 -46.00 -2.81 14.81
N ILE A 25 -45.08 -2.58 15.76
CA ILE A 25 -45.39 -2.00 17.08
C ILE A 25 -45.99 -0.59 16.94
N VAL A 26 -45.53 0.20 15.96
CA VAL A 26 -46.07 1.55 15.72
C VAL A 26 -47.35 1.54 14.86
N ASN A 27 -47.98 0.38 14.65
CA ASN A 27 -49.16 0.19 13.80
C ASN A 27 -48.98 0.74 12.37
N ASN A 28 -47.77 0.66 11.81
CA ASN A 28 -47.46 1.09 10.45
C ASN A 28 -47.85 2.56 10.14
N THR A 29 -47.67 3.49 11.08
CA THR A 29 -47.84 4.94 10.82
C THR A 29 -46.58 5.62 10.29
N VAL A 30 -45.54 4.84 10.00
CA VAL A 30 -44.22 5.30 9.58
C VAL A 30 -43.86 4.67 8.24
N GLY A 31 -43.30 5.47 7.34
CA GLY A 31 -42.73 5.05 6.07
C GLY A 31 -41.23 5.34 6.00
N ILE A 32 -40.47 4.41 5.44
CA ILE A 32 -39.03 4.56 5.20
C ILE A 32 -38.81 4.72 3.69
N TYR A 33 -37.98 5.69 3.32
CA TYR A 33 -37.74 6.11 1.96
C TYR A 33 -36.23 6.18 1.69
N ASP A 34 -35.81 6.03 0.43
CA ASP A 34 -34.44 6.32 0.03
C ASP A 34 -34.16 7.83 -0.14
N ASP A 35 -32.91 8.15 -0.45
CA ASP A 35 -32.42 9.50 -0.77
C ASP A 35 -33.21 10.19 -1.89
N SER A 36 -33.73 9.38 -2.83
CA SER A 36 -34.56 9.80 -3.96
C SER A 36 -36.06 9.87 -3.61
N LYS A 37 -36.42 9.73 -2.33
CA LYS A 37 -37.80 9.67 -1.82
C LYS A 37 -38.62 8.50 -2.37
N GLN A 38 -37.98 7.44 -2.86
CA GLN A 38 -38.65 6.20 -3.21
C GLN A 38 -38.99 5.43 -1.94
N PHE A 39 -40.25 5.01 -1.82
CA PHE A 39 -40.73 4.22 -0.69
C PHE A 39 -40.05 2.85 -0.63
N LEU A 40 -39.63 2.42 0.56
CA LEU A 40 -38.95 1.15 0.81
C LEU A 40 -39.75 0.21 1.71
N LEU A 41 -40.20 0.69 2.88
CA LEU A 41 -40.80 -0.11 3.95
C LEU A 41 -41.79 0.71 4.78
N GLY A 42 -42.76 0.03 5.43
CA GLY A 42 -43.75 0.66 6.30
C GLY A 42 -45.05 1.00 5.57
N LYS A 43 -45.61 2.19 5.79
CA LYS A 43 -46.82 2.66 5.10
C LYS A 43 -46.54 3.91 4.28
N LYS A 44 -47.11 3.96 3.09
CA LYS A 44 -47.08 5.14 2.23
C LYS A 44 -48.28 6.02 2.57
N GLN A 45 -48.02 7.26 2.97
CA GLN A 45 -49.05 8.27 3.25
C GLN A 45 -48.61 9.61 2.65
N GLU A 46 -49.55 10.39 2.12
CA GLU A 46 -49.22 11.63 1.39
C GLU A 46 -48.90 12.81 2.31
N ASN A 47 -49.42 12.82 3.55
CA ASN A 47 -49.21 13.90 4.52
C ASN A 47 -48.72 13.34 5.87
N PHE A 48 -47.41 13.16 6.00
CA PHE A 48 -46.78 12.87 7.30
C PHE A 48 -46.44 14.17 8.05
N SER A 49 -46.55 14.13 9.38
CA SER A 49 -46.28 15.30 10.23
C SER A 49 -44.80 15.61 10.37
N VAL A 50 -43.93 14.60 10.27
CA VAL A 50 -42.48 14.75 10.44
C VAL A 50 -41.73 13.92 9.40
N SER A 51 -40.63 14.47 8.88
CA SER A 51 -39.68 13.79 7.98
C SER A 51 -38.28 13.96 8.56
N ILE A 52 -37.61 12.85 8.84
CA ILE A 52 -36.34 12.82 9.58
C ILE A 52 -35.31 12.12 8.72
N PRO A 53 -34.14 12.75 8.48
CA PRO A 53 -33.12 12.15 7.65
C PRO A 53 -32.42 10.99 8.36
N ILE A 54 -31.95 10.04 7.57
CA ILE A 54 -31.01 9.00 8.00
C ILE A 54 -29.66 9.41 7.45
N GLU A 55 -28.71 9.68 8.34
CA GLU A 55 -27.44 10.31 7.98
C GLU A 55 -26.23 9.42 8.29
N ILE A 56 -25.23 9.53 7.43
CA ILE A 56 -23.92 8.90 7.57
C ILE A 56 -22.90 9.98 7.28
N GLU A 57 -22.03 10.32 8.23
CA GLU A 57 -20.98 11.35 8.02
C GLU A 57 -21.55 12.63 7.36
N ASP A 58 -22.68 13.12 7.89
CA ASP A 58 -23.44 14.29 7.39
C ASP A 58 -24.07 14.13 5.98
N LEU A 59 -24.02 12.94 5.39
CA LEU A 59 -24.69 12.60 4.13
C LEU A 59 -26.02 11.88 4.38
N VAL A 60 -27.11 12.45 3.84
CA VAL A 60 -28.44 11.83 3.90
C VAL A 60 -28.50 10.62 2.94
N ILE A 61 -28.76 9.43 3.49
CA ILE A 61 -28.90 8.18 2.72
C ILE A 61 -30.34 7.69 2.60
N GLY A 62 -31.29 8.34 3.27
CA GLY A 62 -32.71 8.00 3.29
C GLY A 62 -33.50 8.87 4.26
N TRP A 63 -34.81 8.63 4.32
CA TRP A 63 -35.73 9.39 5.16
C TRP A 63 -36.69 8.46 5.89
N VAL A 64 -37.04 8.82 7.12
CA VAL A 64 -38.16 8.23 7.85
C VAL A 64 -39.24 9.29 7.99
N GLN A 65 -40.45 8.98 7.53
CA GLN A 65 -41.58 9.89 7.56
C GLN A 65 -42.72 9.29 8.38
N GLY A 66 -43.36 10.10 9.22
CA GLY A 66 -44.37 9.59 10.13
C GLY A 66 -44.87 10.62 11.14
N ASP A 67 -45.33 10.10 12.27
CA ASP A 67 -45.58 10.87 13.50
C ASP A 67 -44.30 10.98 14.36
N PHE A 68 -44.44 11.38 15.62
CA PHE A 68 -43.31 11.53 16.56
C PHE A 68 -42.46 10.26 16.74
N ARG A 69 -42.99 9.07 16.42
CA ARG A 69 -42.27 7.78 16.52
C ARG A 69 -41.26 7.60 15.38
N ALA A 70 -41.42 8.33 14.27
CA ALA A 70 -40.44 8.36 13.19
C ALA A 70 -39.04 8.74 13.69
N THR A 71 -38.94 9.58 14.74
CA THR A 71 -37.67 10.02 15.33
C THR A 71 -36.87 8.89 15.92
N ALA A 72 -37.53 7.98 16.64
CA ALA A 72 -36.86 6.83 17.25
C ALA A 72 -36.33 5.88 16.17
N ILE A 73 -37.13 5.62 15.13
CA ILE A 73 -36.75 4.75 14.01
C ILE A 73 -35.60 5.38 13.20
N ALA A 74 -35.67 6.68 12.89
CA ALA A 74 -34.61 7.40 12.19
C ALA A 74 -33.29 7.42 12.97
N SER A 75 -33.36 7.67 14.29
CA SER A 75 -32.18 7.68 15.16
C SER A 75 -31.53 6.30 15.23
N LEU A 76 -32.33 5.23 15.33
CA LEU A 76 -31.80 3.87 15.31
C LEU A 76 -31.17 3.52 13.96
N LEU A 77 -31.84 3.83 12.85
CA LEU A 77 -31.31 3.56 11.51
C LEU A 77 -30.01 4.33 11.26
N THR A 78 -29.94 5.58 11.72
CA THR A 78 -28.73 6.41 11.68
C THR A 78 -27.61 5.77 12.51
N TYR A 79 -27.90 5.34 13.74
CA TYR A 79 -26.91 4.64 14.59
C TYR A 79 -26.41 3.34 13.95
N LEU A 80 -27.32 2.51 13.43
CA LEU A 80 -26.97 1.24 12.77
C LEU A 80 -26.16 1.46 11.48
N ALA A 81 -26.49 2.50 10.71
CA ALA A 81 -25.78 2.87 9.50
C ALA A 81 -24.34 3.30 9.78
N ASN A 82 -24.13 4.17 10.78
CA ASN A 82 -22.81 4.62 11.21
C ASN A 82 -21.98 3.45 11.77
N ARG A 83 -22.58 2.62 12.63
CA ARG A 83 -21.93 1.42 13.18
C ARG A 83 -21.49 0.44 12.08
N GLU A 84 -22.29 0.28 11.02
CA GLU A 84 -21.99 -0.62 9.92
C GLU A 84 -20.78 -0.15 9.10
N ILE A 85 -20.62 1.16 8.91
CA ILE A 85 -19.46 1.74 8.22
C ILE A 85 -18.22 1.64 9.08
N GLU A 86 -18.33 1.95 10.37
CA GLU A 86 -17.22 1.81 11.31
C GLU A 86 -16.74 0.36 11.37
N ARG A 87 -17.66 -0.61 11.46
CA ARG A 87 -17.33 -2.04 11.42
C ARG A 87 -16.59 -2.42 10.14
N LYS A 88 -17.05 -1.96 8.97
CA LYS A 88 -16.39 -2.23 7.69
C LYS A 88 -15.00 -1.58 7.61
N LYS A 89 -14.84 -0.38 8.16
CA LYS A 89 -13.56 0.33 8.24
C LYS A 89 -12.58 -0.47 9.09
N LEU A 90 -12.98 -0.85 10.30
CA LEU A 90 -12.17 -1.67 11.21
C LEU A 90 -11.82 -3.04 10.59
N ALA A 91 -12.78 -3.70 9.94
CA ALA A 91 -12.52 -4.98 9.26
C ALA A 91 -11.50 -4.84 8.13
N LYS A 92 -11.56 -3.73 7.38
CA LYS A 92 -10.57 -3.43 6.34
C LYS A 92 -9.19 -3.15 6.94
N GLU A 93 -9.10 -2.32 7.99
CA GLU A 93 -7.84 -2.04 8.69
C GLU A 93 -7.23 -3.32 9.28
N ALA A 94 -8.04 -4.21 9.87
CA ALA A 94 -7.60 -5.50 10.38
C ALA A 94 -7.10 -6.42 9.27
N LEU A 95 -7.78 -6.46 8.12
CA LEU A 95 -7.34 -7.24 6.95
C LEU A 95 -6.02 -6.70 6.39
N ASP A 96 -5.88 -5.38 6.27
CA ASP A 96 -4.66 -4.73 5.80
C ASP A 96 -3.48 -5.07 6.75
N LYS A 97 -3.70 -4.98 8.07
CA LYS A 97 -2.70 -5.42 9.08
C LYS A 97 -2.39 -6.92 9.02
N TYR A 98 -3.39 -7.77 8.81
CA TYR A 98 -3.18 -9.22 8.67
C TYR A 98 -2.35 -9.55 7.42
N GLN A 99 -2.59 -8.87 6.30
CA GLN A 99 -1.78 -9.00 5.10
C GLN A 99 -0.35 -8.53 5.32
N GLU A 100 -0.16 -7.43 6.05
CA GLU A 100 1.16 -6.93 6.46
C GLU A 100 1.91 -7.94 7.33
N ILE A 101 1.27 -8.50 8.36
CA ILE A 101 1.86 -9.51 9.24
C ILE A 101 2.21 -10.79 8.46
N ASN A 102 1.33 -11.26 7.57
CA ASN A 102 1.63 -12.45 6.75
C ASN A 102 2.75 -12.18 5.75
N LEU A 103 2.85 -10.97 5.22
CA LEU A 103 3.99 -10.58 4.40
C LEU A 103 5.27 -10.66 5.22
N ILE A 104 5.28 -10.08 6.43
CA ILE A 104 6.41 -10.15 7.37
C ILE A 104 6.75 -11.61 7.69
N TYR A 105 5.78 -12.46 7.98
CA TYR A 105 5.99 -13.87 8.32
C TYR A 105 6.51 -14.67 7.13
N SER A 106 5.89 -14.53 5.95
CA SER A 106 6.33 -15.22 4.72
C SER A 106 7.73 -14.82 4.26
N ILE A 107 8.16 -13.60 4.62
CA ILE A 107 9.51 -13.10 4.35
C ILE A 107 10.47 -13.56 5.43
N SER A 108 10.07 -13.55 6.71
CA SER A 108 10.87 -14.09 7.80
C SER A 108 11.17 -15.57 7.57
N ASP A 109 10.18 -16.35 7.16
CA ASP A 109 10.29 -17.79 6.86
C ASP A 109 11.27 -18.05 5.69
N LYS A 110 11.26 -17.17 4.68
CA LYS A 110 12.23 -17.19 3.56
C LYS A 110 13.62 -16.65 3.93
N LEU A 111 13.73 -15.76 4.93
CA LEU A 111 14.98 -15.19 5.41
C LEU A 111 15.67 -16.06 6.47
N THR A 112 14.96 -17.00 7.10
CA THR A 112 15.56 -18.06 7.94
C THR A 112 16.31 -19.12 7.12
N ALA A 113 16.21 -19.11 5.78
CA ALA A 113 17.14 -19.83 4.94
C ALA A 113 18.44 -19.01 4.85
N ASN A 114 19.59 -19.67 4.97
CA ASN A 114 20.98 -19.19 4.87
C ASN A 114 21.32 -18.43 3.55
N LEU A 115 20.47 -17.52 3.11
CA LEU A 115 20.55 -16.91 1.79
C LEU A 115 21.54 -15.75 1.83
N LYS A 116 22.51 -15.80 0.93
CA LYS A 116 23.46 -14.69 0.72
C LYS A 116 22.68 -13.49 0.19
N LEU A 117 23.12 -12.27 0.52
CA LEU A 117 22.52 -11.00 0.03
C LEU A 117 22.12 -11.06 -1.45
N GLN A 118 23.01 -11.62 -2.28
CA GLN A 118 22.82 -11.81 -3.72
C GLN A 118 21.57 -12.63 -4.08
N GLU A 119 21.28 -13.70 -3.34
CA GLU A 119 20.12 -14.57 -3.61
C GLU A 119 18.81 -13.85 -3.30
N VAL A 120 18.77 -13.08 -2.21
CA VAL A 120 17.57 -12.31 -1.85
C VAL A 120 17.31 -11.19 -2.86
N THR A 121 18.35 -10.44 -3.23
CA THR A 121 18.22 -9.39 -4.24
C THR A 121 17.83 -9.95 -5.60
N GLN A 122 18.32 -11.15 -5.95
CA GLN A 122 17.94 -11.84 -7.20
C GLN A 122 16.47 -12.25 -7.21
N ILE A 123 15.95 -12.79 -6.11
CA ILE A 123 14.52 -13.13 -6.01
C ILE A 123 13.66 -11.88 -6.19
N ILE A 124 14.05 -10.78 -5.57
CA ILE A 124 13.29 -9.53 -5.63
C ILE A 124 13.32 -8.92 -7.02
N ILE A 125 14.49 -8.87 -7.68
CA ILE A 125 14.58 -8.29 -9.02
C ILE A 125 13.76 -9.09 -10.05
N GLU A 126 13.70 -10.43 -9.92
CA GLU A 126 12.85 -11.28 -10.74
C GLU A 126 11.36 -11.06 -10.47
N GLU A 127 10.95 -10.81 -9.22
CA GLU A 127 9.56 -10.46 -8.91
C GLU A 127 9.16 -9.09 -9.45
N ILE A 128 10.09 -8.11 -9.46
CA ILE A 128 9.84 -6.81 -10.07
C ILE A 128 9.61 -6.97 -11.57
N LYS A 129 10.49 -7.70 -12.24
CA LYS A 129 10.43 -7.97 -13.70
C LYS A 129 9.09 -8.60 -14.13
N LYS A 130 8.49 -9.45 -13.29
CA LYS A 130 7.19 -10.10 -13.58
C LYS A 130 5.98 -9.17 -13.40
N ARG A 131 6.08 -8.15 -12.54
CA ARG A 131 4.95 -7.33 -12.09
C ARG A 131 4.89 -5.95 -12.74
N ILE A 132 6.05 -5.42 -13.14
CA ILE A 132 6.16 -4.08 -13.72
C ILE A 132 6.67 -4.19 -15.15
N ALA A 133 5.99 -3.52 -16.07
CA ALA A 133 6.45 -3.38 -17.45
C ALA A 133 7.71 -2.51 -17.50
N ALA A 134 8.89 -3.13 -17.52
CA ALA A 134 10.18 -2.44 -17.57
C ALA A 134 11.13 -3.17 -18.51
N THR A 135 12.03 -2.42 -19.17
CA THR A 135 13.08 -3.05 -20.00
C THR A 135 14.30 -3.40 -19.17
N SER A 136 14.57 -2.63 -18.11
CA SER A 136 15.69 -2.87 -17.20
C SER A 136 15.33 -2.53 -15.75
N GLY A 137 16.07 -3.10 -14.81
CA GLY A 137 15.96 -2.77 -13.40
C GLY A 137 17.18 -3.21 -12.61
N ALA A 138 17.53 -2.46 -11.57
CA ALA A 138 18.67 -2.77 -10.72
C ALA A 138 18.41 -2.42 -9.25
N ILE A 139 19.01 -3.22 -8.38
CA ILE A 139 19.20 -2.94 -6.95
C ILE A 139 20.68 -2.58 -6.78
N MET A 140 20.93 -1.43 -6.20
CA MET A 140 22.28 -0.91 -6.00
C MET A 140 22.51 -0.49 -4.55
N LEU A 141 23.72 -0.69 -4.05
CA LEU A 141 24.13 -0.27 -2.71
C LEU A 141 25.13 0.86 -2.76
N LEU A 142 25.01 1.75 -1.78
CA LEU A 142 25.93 2.87 -1.63
C LEU A 142 27.26 2.38 -1.04
N ASP A 143 28.32 2.39 -1.86
CA ASP A 143 29.70 2.32 -1.40
C ASP A 143 30.09 3.72 -0.87
N ARG A 144 30.23 3.81 0.46
CA ARG A 144 30.53 5.06 1.15
C ARG A 144 31.97 5.53 0.93
N ASP A 145 32.90 4.62 0.69
CA ASP A 145 34.31 4.94 0.52
C ASP A 145 34.54 5.49 -0.88
N LYS A 146 33.89 4.89 -1.89
CA LYS A 146 34.00 5.31 -3.29
C LYS A 146 32.99 6.38 -3.69
N ARG A 147 32.00 6.69 -2.85
CA ARG A 147 30.84 7.57 -3.15
C ARG A 147 30.15 7.19 -4.47
N GLN A 148 29.95 5.89 -4.65
CA GLN A 148 29.38 5.31 -5.86
C GLN A 148 28.36 4.24 -5.48
N LEU A 149 27.53 3.87 -6.45
CA LEU A 149 26.53 2.81 -6.29
C LEU A 149 27.04 1.52 -6.92
N GLU A 150 27.15 0.46 -6.12
CA GLU A 150 27.49 -0.87 -6.58
C GLU A 150 26.22 -1.65 -6.96
N ILE A 151 26.17 -2.20 -8.17
CA ILE A 151 25.06 -3.03 -8.62
C ILE A 151 25.14 -4.41 -7.95
N ILE A 152 24.12 -4.77 -7.17
CA ILE A 152 24.05 -6.08 -6.50
C ILE A 152 23.29 -7.10 -7.35
N SER A 153 22.21 -6.66 -7.99
CA SER A 153 21.42 -7.48 -8.90
C SER A 153 20.74 -6.60 -9.93
N ALA A 154 20.63 -7.08 -11.17
CA ALA A 154 19.97 -6.36 -12.23
C ALA A 154 19.37 -7.28 -13.29
N PHE A 155 18.46 -6.74 -14.09
CA PHE A 155 18.05 -7.28 -15.39
C PHE A 155 18.06 -6.17 -16.43
N GLY A 156 18.19 -6.57 -17.70
CA GLY A 156 18.14 -5.65 -18.83
C GLY A 156 19.46 -4.90 -19.03
N GLN A 157 19.69 -4.41 -20.25
CA GLN A 157 21.01 -3.95 -20.69
C GLN A 157 21.49 -2.66 -20.01
N GLN A 158 20.56 -1.82 -19.50
CA GLN A 158 20.87 -0.54 -18.85
C GLN A 158 21.92 -0.66 -17.73
N TYR A 159 21.98 -1.82 -17.07
CA TYR A 159 22.79 -2.05 -15.88
C TYR A 159 23.83 -3.18 -16.08
N HIS A 160 24.05 -3.65 -17.32
CA HIS A 160 25.00 -4.73 -17.63
C HIS A 160 26.38 -4.25 -18.10
N HIS A 161 26.66 -2.94 -18.08
CA HIS A 161 27.94 -2.38 -18.54
C HIS A 161 29.13 -2.76 -17.63
N LYS A 162 30.35 -2.71 -18.20
CA LYS A 162 31.64 -3.10 -17.59
C LYS A 162 32.00 -2.42 -16.24
N SER A 163 31.25 -1.40 -15.83
CA SER A 163 31.40 -0.75 -14.52
C SER A 163 30.26 -1.18 -13.61
N THR A 164 30.58 -1.95 -12.56
CA THR A 164 29.66 -2.25 -11.45
C THR A 164 29.30 -0.99 -10.65
N LEU A 165 29.97 0.14 -10.92
CA LEU A 165 29.89 1.38 -10.15
C LEU A 165 29.17 2.48 -10.94
N ILE A 166 28.06 2.97 -10.38
CA ILE A 166 27.24 4.05 -10.95
C ILE A 166 27.49 5.35 -10.14
N PRO A 167 27.79 6.49 -10.79
CA PRO A 167 27.92 7.78 -10.12
C PRO A 167 26.62 8.23 -9.44
N ILE A 168 26.73 8.78 -8.24
CA ILE A 168 25.60 9.36 -7.49
C ILE A 168 25.26 10.73 -8.09
N THR A 169 24.57 10.73 -9.23
CA THR A 169 24.22 11.94 -9.98
C THR A 169 22.79 11.86 -10.51
N GLY A 170 22.31 13.00 -11.00
CA GLY A 170 21.00 13.14 -11.60
C GLY A 170 19.85 12.69 -10.71
N ILE A 171 18.84 12.06 -11.31
CA ILE A 171 17.63 11.60 -10.63
C ILE A 171 17.95 10.63 -9.48
N ILE A 172 18.86 9.67 -9.71
CA ILE A 172 19.27 8.71 -8.67
C ILE A 172 19.92 9.41 -7.48
N GLY A 173 20.84 10.35 -7.75
CA GLY A 173 21.48 11.14 -6.71
C GLY A 173 20.49 11.97 -5.90
N HIS A 174 19.50 12.57 -6.56
CA HIS A 174 18.44 13.33 -5.89
C HIS A 174 17.57 12.45 -4.99
N VAL A 175 17.15 11.28 -5.48
CA VAL A 175 16.35 10.32 -4.69
C VAL A 175 17.11 9.83 -3.46
N LEU A 176 18.41 9.58 -3.58
CA LEU A 176 19.26 9.19 -2.44
C LEU A 176 19.38 10.32 -1.41
N LEU A 177 19.50 11.57 -1.85
CA LEU A 177 19.59 12.74 -0.98
C LEU A 177 18.28 13.03 -0.24
N GLU A 178 17.16 13.05 -0.97
CA GLU A 178 15.84 13.36 -0.42
C GLU A 178 15.25 12.20 0.40
N GLY A 179 15.72 10.97 0.16
CA GLY A 179 15.17 9.77 0.80
C GLY A 179 13.73 9.48 0.36
N ARG A 180 13.29 10.00 -0.79
CA ARG A 180 11.92 9.83 -1.31
C ARG A 180 11.93 9.26 -2.71
N GLY A 181 11.23 8.13 -2.88
CA GLY A 181 11.06 7.52 -4.19
C GLY A 181 10.05 8.24 -5.07
N GLU A 182 10.36 8.34 -6.36
CA GLU A 182 9.62 9.11 -7.37
C GLU A 182 9.42 8.34 -8.69
N ILE A 183 8.49 8.82 -9.51
CA ILE A 183 8.24 8.37 -10.89
C ILE A 183 8.61 9.50 -11.84
N VAL A 184 9.35 9.18 -12.89
CA VAL A 184 9.68 10.09 -13.98
C VAL A 184 9.26 9.42 -15.29
N ASN A 185 8.08 9.79 -15.81
CA ASN A 185 7.52 9.19 -17.03
C ASN A 185 8.09 9.78 -18.33
N ASP A 186 8.71 10.95 -18.25
CA ASP A 186 9.47 11.57 -19.33
C ASP A 186 10.82 12.02 -18.79
N VAL A 187 11.79 11.12 -18.89
CA VAL A 187 13.14 11.32 -18.36
C VAL A 187 13.91 12.34 -19.18
N LEU A 188 13.67 12.43 -20.50
CA LEU A 188 14.38 13.34 -21.40
C LEU A 188 14.04 14.82 -21.12
N SER A 189 12.84 15.08 -20.59
CA SER A 189 12.40 16.41 -20.17
C SER A 189 12.79 16.77 -18.72
N ASP A 190 13.33 15.83 -17.93
CA ASP A 190 13.72 16.09 -16.55
C ASP A 190 15.09 16.80 -16.49
N PRO A 191 15.21 17.99 -15.89
CA PRO A 191 16.47 18.74 -15.85
C PRO A 191 17.56 18.06 -15.02
N ARG A 192 17.20 17.09 -14.18
CA ARG A 192 18.14 16.28 -13.39
C ARG A 192 18.65 15.09 -14.20
N PHE A 193 18.13 14.82 -15.39
CA PHE A 193 18.55 13.65 -16.15
C PHE A 193 19.99 13.79 -16.63
N VAL A 194 20.79 12.76 -16.34
CA VAL A 194 22.15 12.61 -16.84
C VAL A 194 22.18 11.29 -17.59
N GLN A 195 22.47 11.34 -18.89
CA GLN A 195 22.60 10.13 -19.70
C GLN A 195 23.95 9.47 -19.40
N ILE A 196 23.91 8.33 -18.70
CA ILE A 196 25.11 7.59 -18.27
C ILE A 196 25.41 6.41 -19.21
N SER A 197 24.39 5.75 -19.75
CA SER A 197 24.53 4.57 -20.63
C SER A 197 23.45 4.61 -21.70
N ASP A 198 22.58 3.60 -21.72
CA ASP A 198 21.61 3.37 -22.78
C ASP A 198 20.41 4.32 -22.67
N PRO A 199 19.68 4.51 -23.78
CA PRO A 199 18.51 5.38 -23.84
C PRO A 199 17.47 5.00 -22.79
N LEU A 200 16.94 6.01 -22.10
CA LEU A 200 15.96 5.85 -21.04
C LEU A 200 14.84 6.87 -21.23
N ASN A 201 13.60 6.39 -21.32
CA ASN A 201 12.43 7.27 -21.48
C ASN A 201 11.62 7.42 -20.20
N SER A 202 11.56 6.37 -19.37
CA SER A 202 10.76 6.36 -18.14
C SER A 202 11.46 5.62 -17.01
N LEU A 203 11.31 6.11 -15.78
CA LEU A 203 12.05 5.66 -14.60
C LEU A 203 11.14 5.64 -13.36
N ILE A 204 11.28 4.59 -12.54
CA ILE A 204 10.89 4.59 -11.13
C ILE A 204 12.19 4.47 -10.33
N CYS A 205 12.42 5.39 -9.41
CA CYS A 205 13.61 5.39 -8.58
C CYS A 205 13.20 5.47 -7.11
N VAL A 206 13.63 4.50 -6.28
CA VAL A 206 13.22 4.38 -4.88
C VAL A 206 14.43 4.10 -4.00
N PRO A 207 14.66 4.86 -2.92
CA PRO A 207 15.80 4.65 -2.05
C PRO A 207 15.58 3.44 -1.13
N LEU A 208 16.68 2.77 -0.80
CA LEU A 208 16.74 1.76 0.25
C LEU A 208 17.10 2.47 1.55
N LEU A 209 16.17 2.55 2.51
CA LEU A 209 16.31 3.35 3.72
C LEU A 209 16.52 2.47 4.95
N SER A 210 17.65 2.63 5.63
CA SER A 210 17.93 2.00 6.92
C SER A 210 18.10 3.09 7.99
N LYS A 211 17.23 3.10 9.02
CA LYS A 211 17.20 4.12 10.08
C LYS A 211 17.27 5.55 9.51
N ASP A 212 16.38 5.83 8.55
CA ASP A 212 16.26 7.11 7.83
C ASP A 212 17.49 7.54 7.01
N LYS A 213 18.45 6.63 6.77
CA LYS A 213 19.58 6.86 5.89
C LYS A 213 19.48 6.01 4.63
N ALA A 214 19.67 6.64 3.48
CA ALA A 214 19.79 5.92 2.23
C ALA A 214 21.06 5.06 2.22
N ILE A 215 20.90 3.75 2.07
CA ILE A 215 21.98 2.76 1.94
C ILE A 215 22.11 2.23 0.50
N GLY A 216 21.23 2.67 -0.40
CA GLY A 216 21.18 2.22 -1.78
C GLY A 216 19.90 2.67 -2.48
N VAL A 217 19.63 2.12 -3.65
CA VAL A 217 18.49 2.48 -4.50
C VAL A 217 17.99 1.28 -5.30
N ILE A 218 16.68 1.23 -5.57
CA ILE A 218 16.08 0.43 -6.62
C ILE A 218 15.73 1.36 -7.77
N SER A 219 16.24 1.05 -8.96
CA SER A 219 16.00 1.82 -10.18
C SER A 219 15.37 0.91 -11.23
N ILE A 220 14.17 1.25 -11.68
CA ILE A 220 13.42 0.51 -12.70
C ILE A 220 13.23 1.43 -13.89
N SER A 221 13.67 0.97 -15.06
CA SER A 221 13.80 1.79 -16.24
C SER A 221 13.18 1.14 -17.48
N SER A 222 12.68 1.97 -18.38
CA SER A 222 12.18 1.51 -19.68
C SER A 222 12.66 2.41 -20.81
N GLU A 223 13.26 1.79 -21.83
CA GLU A 223 13.56 2.40 -23.13
C GLU A 223 12.27 2.77 -23.88
N LYS A 224 11.17 2.05 -23.64
CA LYS A 224 9.84 2.41 -24.15
C LYS A 224 9.26 3.53 -23.29
N SER A 225 8.43 4.40 -23.89
CA SER A 225 7.65 5.39 -23.14
C SER A 225 6.54 4.68 -22.36
N THR A 226 6.92 4.11 -21.22
CA THR A 226 6.03 3.40 -20.31
C THR A 226 5.48 4.39 -19.30
N PHE A 227 4.16 4.42 -19.12
CA PHE A 227 3.51 5.30 -18.17
C PHE A 227 3.33 4.59 -16.82
N TYR A 228 4.27 4.81 -15.91
CA TYR A 228 4.21 4.31 -14.55
C TYR A 228 3.22 5.10 -13.70
N LYS A 229 2.50 4.39 -12.81
CA LYS A 229 1.44 4.93 -11.96
C LYS A 229 1.83 4.84 -10.49
N ALA A 230 1.08 5.55 -9.65
CA ALA A 230 1.27 5.51 -8.19
C ALA A 230 1.19 4.09 -7.59
N ALA A 231 0.44 3.18 -8.23
CA ALA A 231 0.38 1.78 -7.85
C ALA A 231 1.74 1.06 -8.05
N ASP A 232 2.46 1.35 -9.13
CA ASP A 232 3.77 0.78 -9.42
C ASP A 232 4.81 1.27 -8.40
N LEU A 233 4.80 2.58 -8.11
CA LEU A 233 5.66 3.15 -7.07
C LEU A 233 5.37 2.55 -5.70
N LYS A 234 4.10 2.30 -5.36
CA LYS A 234 3.72 1.67 -4.09
C LYS A 234 4.29 0.24 -3.98
N ILE A 235 4.25 -0.53 -5.07
CA ILE A 235 4.82 -1.88 -5.12
C ILE A 235 6.34 -1.81 -4.94
N ILE A 236 7.04 -0.93 -5.68
CA ILE A 236 8.50 -0.80 -5.56
C ILE A 236 8.91 -0.31 -4.17
N LYS A 237 8.18 0.62 -3.56
CA LYS A 237 8.43 1.05 -2.18
C LYS A 237 8.31 -0.11 -1.18
N ALA A 238 7.27 -0.93 -1.31
CA ALA A 238 7.12 -2.11 -0.47
C ALA A 238 8.29 -3.10 -0.63
N LEU A 239 8.73 -3.34 -1.88
CA LEU A 239 9.88 -4.20 -2.16
C LEU A 239 11.20 -3.59 -1.65
N ALA A 240 11.39 -2.28 -1.76
CA ALA A 240 12.55 -1.56 -1.23
C ALA A 240 12.69 -1.73 0.28
N THR A 241 11.58 -1.69 1.03
CA THR A 241 11.60 -2.01 2.46
C THR A 241 12.11 -3.42 2.72
N GLN A 242 11.67 -4.41 1.93
CA GLN A 242 12.10 -5.80 2.10
C GLN A 242 13.57 -6.01 1.72
N VAL A 243 14.03 -5.39 0.62
CA VAL A 243 15.44 -5.37 0.24
C VAL A 243 16.29 -4.80 1.37
N THR A 244 15.88 -3.66 1.94
CA THR A 244 16.60 -3.01 3.03
C THR A 244 16.71 -3.90 4.26
N SER A 245 15.61 -4.56 4.66
CA SER A 245 15.62 -5.51 5.78
C SER A 245 16.54 -6.70 5.52
N ALA A 246 16.51 -7.27 4.31
CA ALA A 246 17.39 -8.38 3.93
C ALA A 246 18.87 -7.97 3.96
N ILE A 247 19.21 -6.78 3.46
CA ILE A 247 20.56 -6.24 3.51
C ILE A 247 21.01 -6.04 4.97
N ALA A 248 20.15 -5.47 5.81
CA ALA A 248 20.47 -5.26 7.23
C ALA A 248 20.75 -6.59 7.95
N ASN A 249 19.95 -7.62 7.67
CA ASN A 249 20.14 -8.96 8.22
C ASN A 249 21.44 -9.61 7.71
N ALA A 250 21.72 -9.50 6.41
CA ALA A 250 22.94 -10.05 5.82
C ALA A 250 24.21 -9.40 6.40
N ILE A 251 24.23 -8.08 6.55
CA ILE A 251 25.35 -7.34 7.16
C ILE A 251 25.54 -7.74 8.63
N LEU A 252 24.45 -7.88 9.39
CA LEU A 252 24.52 -8.31 10.79
C LEU A 252 25.08 -9.73 10.91
N HIS A 253 24.64 -10.64 10.05
CA HIS A 253 25.10 -12.02 10.02
C HIS A 253 26.59 -12.12 9.63
N GLU A 254 27.03 -11.35 8.63
CA GLU A 254 28.44 -11.32 8.22
C GLU A 254 29.35 -10.81 9.35
N LYS A 255 28.94 -9.76 10.08
CA LYS A 255 29.69 -9.27 11.25
C LYS A 255 29.83 -10.33 12.34
N MET A 256 28.74 -11.03 12.65
CA MET A 256 28.76 -12.10 13.65
C MET A 256 29.73 -13.23 13.25
N LEU A 257 29.76 -13.61 11.97
CA LEU A 257 30.71 -14.60 11.46
C LEU A 257 32.16 -14.11 11.55
N GLN A 258 32.42 -12.83 11.23
CA GLN A 258 33.76 -12.24 11.35
C GLN A 258 34.25 -12.22 12.80
N GLU A 259 33.39 -11.84 13.75
CA GLU A 259 33.72 -11.86 15.18
C GLU A 259 34.06 -13.27 15.68
N GLN A 260 33.27 -14.27 15.28
CA GLN A 260 33.56 -15.69 15.57
C GLN A 260 34.89 -16.15 14.97
N GLN A 261 35.22 -15.70 13.75
CA GLN A 261 36.51 -16.00 13.12
C GLN A 261 37.69 -15.33 13.82
N VAL A 262 37.52 -14.11 14.35
CA VAL A 262 38.55 -13.43 15.13
C VAL A 262 38.77 -14.12 16.48
N ILE A 263 37.70 -14.46 17.19
CA ILE A 263 37.76 -15.19 18.47
C ILE A 263 38.43 -16.55 18.27
N SER A 264 37.98 -17.36 17.31
CA SER A 264 38.58 -18.68 17.03
C SER A 264 40.04 -18.62 16.57
N LYS A 265 40.45 -17.53 15.90
CA LYS A 265 41.87 -17.30 15.60
C LYS A 265 42.65 -16.96 16.85
N MET A 266 42.14 -16.11 17.75
CA MET A 266 42.80 -15.78 19.02
C MET A 266 42.95 -16.99 19.93
N GLU A 267 41.92 -17.83 20.04
CA GLU A 267 41.95 -19.08 20.84
C GLU A 267 42.94 -20.12 20.30
N ARG A 268 43.35 -20.04 19.02
CA ARG A 268 44.41 -20.90 18.46
C ARG A 268 45.84 -20.42 18.74
N TYR A 269 46.00 -19.19 19.24
CA TYR A 269 47.30 -18.61 19.60
C TYR A 269 47.57 -18.61 21.11
N PHE A 270 46.63 -19.13 21.91
CA PHE A 270 46.78 -19.41 23.34
C PHE A 270 46.65 -20.92 23.58
#